data_AF-A0A5R9NYV2-F1
#
_entry.id   AF-A0A5R9NYV2-F1
#
_cell.length_a   1.000
_cell.length_b   1.000
_cell.length_c   1.000
_cell.angle_alpha   90.00
_cell.angle_beta   90.00
_cell.angle_gamma   90.00
#
_symmetry.space_group_name_H-M   'P 1'
#
loop_
_entity.id
_entity.type
_entity.pdbx_description
1 polymer ?
#
loop_
_entity_poly.entity_id
_entity_poly.type
_entity_poly.pdbx_seq_one_letter_code
_entity_poly.pdbx_strand_id
1 'polypeptide(L)'
;MKIGKQSLRDKQHWLLSRATKGILVKTIADFRRHQAFSILKDFLGKAPVLFHGTRYANAIVSSGWLLAPTLGDKCVSFSRNPAVAIYMAALEREDDEGQGTVFVVDRNVLASRYRLYTRCNGFEFREEAEEAVWQDVRLTKGLILDQVRL
;
A
#
# COMPACT_ATOMS: atom_id res chain seq x y z
N MET A 1 -50.32 8.07 24.03
CA MET A 1 -49.37 7.69 22.97
C MET A 1 -47.97 7.57 23.61
N LYS A 2 -47.51 6.35 23.98
CA LYS A 2 -46.19 6.12 24.59
C LYS A 2 -45.18 5.86 23.48
N ILE A 3 -44.38 6.86 23.11
CA ILE A 3 -43.26 6.69 22.18
C ILE A 3 -42.18 5.88 22.91
N GLY A 4 -41.86 4.69 22.39
CA GLY A 4 -41.20 3.61 23.11
C GLY A 4 -39.75 3.88 23.52
N LYS A 5 -39.48 3.82 24.83
CA LYS A 5 -38.12 3.83 25.42
C LYS A 5 -37.23 2.68 24.91
N GLN A 6 -37.82 1.62 24.35
CA GLN A 6 -37.11 0.49 23.73
C GLN A 6 -36.28 0.94 22.51
N SER A 7 -36.88 1.77 21.64
CA SER A 7 -36.27 2.28 20.40
C SER A 7 -35.00 3.10 20.62
N LEU A 8 -34.91 3.83 21.73
CA LEU A 8 -33.73 4.63 22.07
C LEU A 8 -32.57 3.77 22.60
N ARG A 9 -32.86 2.70 23.37
CA ARG A 9 -31.83 1.78 23.86
C ARG A 9 -31.24 0.94 22.73
N ASP A 10 -32.09 0.48 21.80
CA ASP A 10 -31.65 -0.30 20.64
C ASP A 10 -30.76 0.54 19.71
N LYS A 11 -31.09 1.82 19.52
CA LYS A 11 -30.24 2.79 18.80
C LYS A 11 -28.90 3.04 19.51
N GLN A 12 -28.90 3.18 20.83
CA GLN A 12 -27.66 3.35 21.61
C GLN A 12 -26.77 2.11 21.54
N HIS A 13 -27.33 0.91 21.66
CA HIS A 13 -26.60 -0.35 21.54
C HIS A 13 -26.01 -0.53 20.13
N TRP A 14 -26.77 -0.18 19.08
CA TRP A 14 -26.30 -0.21 17.70
C TRP A 14 -25.16 0.78 17.43
N LEU A 15 -25.25 2.03 17.94
CA LEU A 15 -24.21 3.03 17.82
C LEU A 15 -22.92 2.63 18.56
N LEU A 16 -23.05 2.11 19.78
CA LEU A 16 -21.91 1.61 20.57
C LEU A 16 -21.23 0.42 19.88
N SER A 17 -22.01 -0.55 19.37
CA SER A 17 -21.47 -1.68 18.62
C SER A 17 -20.68 -1.26 17.38
N ARG A 18 -21.19 -0.28 16.60
CA ARG A 18 -20.45 0.27 15.44
C ARG A 18 -19.20 1.03 15.86
N ALA A 19 -19.27 1.81 16.94
CA ALA A 19 -18.11 2.54 17.45
C ALA A 19 -17.01 1.59 17.94
N THR A 20 -17.36 0.55 18.71
CA THR A 20 -16.41 -0.47 19.18
C THR A 20 -15.83 -1.26 18.01
N LYS A 21 -16.63 -1.63 17.01
CA LYS A 21 -16.15 -2.28 15.79
C LYS A 21 -15.20 -1.36 15.00
N GLY A 22 -15.52 -0.07 14.89
CA GLY A 22 -14.66 0.92 14.24
C GLY A 22 -13.32 1.10 14.95
N ILE A 23 -13.32 1.17 16.28
CA ILE A 23 -12.09 1.26 17.09
C ILE A 23 -11.25 -0.01 16.90
N LEU A 24 -11.87 -1.20 17.01
CA LEU A 24 -11.17 -2.48 16.86
C LEU A 24 -10.53 -2.64 15.47
N VAL A 25 -11.25 -2.28 14.41
CA VAL A 25 -10.74 -2.33 13.03
C VAL A 25 -9.55 -1.38 12.86
N LYS A 26 -9.64 -0.15 13.41
CA LYS A 26 -8.53 0.82 13.36
C LYS A 26 -7.30 0.31 14.11
N THR A 27 -7.48 -0.25 15.31
CA THR A 27 -6.38 -0.82 16.11
C THR A 27 -5.69 -2.00 15.40
N ILE A 28 -6.45 -2.87 14.75
CA ILE A 28 -5.89 -3.99 13.97
C ILE A 28 -5.11 -3.47 12.76
N ALA A 29 -5.66 -2.49 12.03
CA ALA A 29 -4.97 -1.90 10.88
C ALA A 29 -3.66 -1.22 11.31
N ASP A 30 -3.67 -0.47 12.42
CA ASP A 30 -2.48 0.18 12.97
C ASP A 30 -1.43 -0.86 13.42
N PHE A 31 -1.85 -1.96 14.07
CA PHE A 31 -0.95 -3.06 14.45
C PHE A 31 -0.28 -3.71 13.24
N ARG A 32 -1.04 -4.02 12.19
CA ARG A 32 -0.50 -4.63 10.97
C ARG A 32 0.46 -3.71 10.24
N ARG A 33 0.18 -2.40 10.19
CA ARG A 33 1.12 -1.40 9.64
C ARG A 33 2.43 -1.36 10.44
N HIS A 34 2.37 -1.42 11.76
CA HIS A 34 3.56 -1.48 12.61
C HIS A 34 4.37 -2.77 12.38
N GLN A 35 3.68 -3.91 12.29
CA GLN A 35 4.34 -5.19 12.00
C GLN A 35 5.01 -5.17 10.63
N ALA A 36 4.30 -4.69 9.59
CA ALA A 36 4.83 -4.55 8.24
C ALA A 36 6.05 -3.63 8.21
N PHE A 37 6.00 -2.47 8.88
CA PHE A 37 7.13 -1.58 8.98
C PHE A 37 8.33 -2.26 9.65
N SER A 38 8.09 -3.05 10.70
CA SER A 38 9.17 -3.80 11.37
C SER A 38 9.79 -4.89 10.50
N ILE A 39 9.09 -5.42 9.50
CA ILE A 39 9.66 -6.37 8.53
C ILE A 39 10.42 -5.59 7.46
N LEU A 40 9.80 -4.55 6.90
CA LEU A 40 10.36 -3.76 5.80
C LEU A 40 11.64 -3.01 6.22
N LYS A 41 11.77 -2.60 7.49
CA LYS A 41 12.99 -1.96 7.99
C LYS A 41 14.21 -2.87 7.90
N ASP A 42 14.05 -4.19 7.88
CA ASP A 42 15.17 -5.14 7.80
C ASP A 42 15.83 -5.13 6.41
N PHE A 43 15.18 -4.52 5.42
CA PHE A 43 15.73 -4.26 4.10
C PHE A 43 16.43 -2.90 4.03
N LEU A 44 16.20 -2.00 4.99
CA LEU A 44 16.91 -0.73 5.07
C LEU A 44 18.39 -0.98 5.42
N GLY A 45 19.30 -0.48 4.58
CA GLY A 45 20.74 -0.68 4.75
C GLY A 45 21.27 -1.99 4.15
N LYS A 46 20.40 -2.86 3.62
CA LYS A 46 20.79 -3.92 2.68
C LYS A 46 20.80 -3.32 1.26
N ALA A 47 21.29 -4.08 0.27
CA ALA A 47 21.41 -3.68 -1.14
C ALA A 47 20.30 -2.72 -1.62
N PRO A 48 20.55 -1.83 -2.60
CA PRO A 48 19.56 -0.79 -2.94
C PRO A 48 18.21 -1.41 -3.31
N VAL A 49 17.22 -1.21 -2.44
CA VAL A 49 15.84 -1.69 -2.59
C VAL A 49 14.89 -0.51 -2.79
N LEU A 50 13.77 -0.81 -3.42
CA LEU A 50 12.63 0.08 -3.53
C LEU A 50 11.37 -0.62 -3.03
N PHE A 51 10.36 0.17 -2.66
CA PHE A 51 9.08 -0.33 -2.17
C PHE A 51 7.95 0.14 -3.08
N HIS A 52 7.00 -0.76 -3.36
CA HIS A 52 5.77 -0.45 -4.08
C HIS A 52 4.55 -0.94 -3.28
N GLY A 53 3.75 -0.01 -2.77
CA GLY A 53 2.52 -0.24 -2.04
C GLY A 53 1.33 -0.35 -2.97
N THR A 54 0.52 -1.39 -2.80
CA THR A 54 -0.62 -1.65 -3.67
C THR A 54 -1.79 -2.28 -2.91
N ARG A 55 -2.98 -2.14 -3.50
CA ARG A 55 -4.20 -2.87 -3.12
C ARG A 55 -4.59 -3.96 -4.13
N TYR A 56 -3.73 -4.22 -5.12
CA TYR A 56 -4.00 -5.15 -6.24
C TYR A 56 -2.90 -6.21 -6.38
N ALA A 57 -2.45 -6.76 -5.25
CA ALA A 57 -1.29 -7.65 -5.21
C ALA A 57 -1.49 -8.93 -6.02
N ASN A 58 -2.69 -9.52 -5.95
CA ASN A 58 -3.01 -10.76 -6.66
C ASN A 58 -3.08 -10.51 -8.17
N ALA A 59 -3.70 -9.42 -8.62
CA ALA A 59 -3.76 -9.04 -10.03
C ALA A 59 -2.36 -8.79 -10.63
N ILE A 60 -1.47 -8.15 -9.87
CA ILE A 60 -0.08 -7.91 -10.26
C ILE A 60 0.67 -9.24 -10.39
N VAL A 61 0.56 -10.13 -9.40
CA VAL A 61 1.21 -11.44 -9.42
C VAL A 61 0.65 -12.33 -10.54
N SER A 62 -0.66 -12.35 -10.75
CA SER A 62 -1.31 -13.20 -11.76
C SER A 62 -1.01 -12.74 -13.19
N SER A 63 -0.96 -11.43 -13.42
CA SER A 63 -0.60 -10.88 -14.74
C SER A 63 0.91 -10.97 -15.00
N GLY A 64 1.72 -10.91 -13.94
CA GLY A 64 3.17 -10.77 -14.06
C GLY A 64 3.61 -9.36 -14.46
N TRP A 65 2.77 -8.35 -14.23
CA TRP A 65 3.04 -6.95 -14.58
C TRP A 65 2.61 -5.98 -13.49
N LEU A 66 3.44 -4.97 -13.27
CA LEU A 66 3.05 -3.70 -12.68
C LEU A 66 2.67 -2.77 -13.83
N LEU A 67 1.38 -2.51 -13.98
CA LEU A 67 0.87 -1.67 -15.06
C LEU A 67 0.86 -0.21 -14.63
N ALA A 68 1.31 0.68 -15.51
CA ALA A 68 1.15 2.10 -15.33
C ALA A 68 -0.35 2.45 -15.37
N PRO A 69 -0.83 3.37 -14.51
CA PRO A 69 -2.23 3.74 -14.51
C PRO A 69 -2.63 4.41 -15.82
N THR A 70 -3.89 4.23 -16.22
CA THR A 70 -4.44 4.86 -17.43
C THR A 70 -4.80 6.34 -17.24
N LEU A 71 -4.95 6.77 -15.98
CA LEU A 71 -5.25 8.13 -15.55
C LEU A 71 -4.14 8.69 -14.67
N GLY A 72 -3.92 10.02 -14.74
CA GLY A 72 -2.86 10.70 -14.01
C GLY A 72 -1.47 10.50 -14.64
N ASP A 73 -0.44 10.46 -13.79
CA ASP A 73 0.93 10.19 -14.21
C ASP A 73 1.07 8.72 -14.64
N LYS A 74 1.31 8.49 -15.93
CA LYS A 74 1.44 7.16 -16.55
C LYS A 74 2.79 6.52 -16.22
N CYS A 75 3.03 6.22 -14.95
CA CYS A 75 4.24 5.60 -14.46
C CYS A 75 3.97 4.62 -13.32
N VAL A 76 4.84 3.61 -13.19
CA VAL A 76 4.93 2.77 -12.00
C VAL A 76 5.84 3.48 -11.00
N SER A 77 5.29 3.78 -9.82
CA SER A 77 5.96 4.55 -8.77
C SER A 77 6.56 3.65 -7.69
N PHE A 78 7.73 4.04 -7.19
CA PHE A 78 8.47 3.31 -6.18
C PHE A 78 9.10 4.26 -5.15
N SER A 79 8.96 3.96 -3.86
CA SER A 79 9.54 4.77 -2.78
C SER A 79 10.79 4.10 -2.20
N ARG A 80 11.75 4.88 -1.71
CA ARG A 80 12.85 4.38 -0.86
C ARG A 80 12.45 4.32 0.62
N ASN A 81 11.30 4.91 0.98
CA ASN A 81 10.78 4.93 2.33
C ASN A 81 9.63 3.92 2.51
N PRO A 82 9.80 2.86 3.30
CA PRO A 82 8.77 1.84 3.49
C PRO A 82 7.49 2.39 4.13
N ALA A 83 7.56 3.46 4.92
CA ALA A 83 6.38 4.09 5.49
C ALA A 83 5.45 4.67 4.42
N VAL A 84 6.02 5.22 3.33
CA VAL A 84 5.24 5.76 2.21
C VAL A 84 4.54 4.63 1.47
N ALA A 85 5.25 3.53 1.18
CA ALA A 85 4.65 2.36 0.53
C ALA A 85 3.55 1.71 1.39
N ILE A 86 3.75 1.61 2.72
CA ILE A 86 2.70 1.15 3.65
C ILE A 86 1.48 2.07 3.58
N TYR A 87 1.69 3.39 3.59
CA TYR A 87 0.60 4.35 3.47
C TYR A 87 -0.18 4.14 2.17
N MET A 88 0.50 3.99 1.03
CA MET A 88 -0.15 3.72 -0.26
C MET A 88 -0.92 2.41 -0.27
N ALA A 89 -0.33 1.33 0.26
CA ALA A 89 -0.99 0.03 0.40
C ALA A 89 -2.17 0.05 1.38
N ALA A 90 -2.30 1.07 2.23
CA ALA A 90 -3.42 1.23 3.16
C ALA A 90 -4.57 2.08 2.61
N LEU A 91 -4.41 2.73 1.45
CA LEU A 91 -5.46 3.53 0.82
C LEU A 91 -6.50 2.63 0.16
N GLU A 92 -7.64 2.45 0.80
CA GLU A 92 -8.78 1.69 0.27
C GLU A 92 -9.31 2.31 -1.03
N ARG A 93 -9.74 1.45 -1.96
CA ARG A 93 -10.42 1.84 -3.20
C ARG A 93 -11.67 0.99 -3.40
N GLU A 94 -12.62 1.53 -4.16
CA GLU A 94 -13.92 0.87 -4.38
C GLU A 94 -13.78 -0.50 -5.09
N ASP A 95 -12.74 -0.67 -5.91
CA ASP A 95 -12.49 -1.85 -6.74
C ASP A 95 -11.29 -2.69 -6.28
N ASP A 96 -10.85 -2.55 -5.02
CA ASP A 96 -9.64 -3.20 -4.54
C ASP A 96 -9.80 -4.66 -4.05
N GLU A 97 -8.68 -5.33 -3.77
CA GLU A 97 -8.64 -6.74 -3.35
C GLU A 97 -8.82 -6.95 -1.84
N GLY A 98 -9.18 -5.90 -1.08
CA GLY A 98 -9.43 -5.95 0.35
C GLY A 98 -8.17 -6.01 1.24
N GLN A 99 -7.00 -6.34 0.69
CA GLN A 99 -5.75 -6.44 1.45
C GLN A 99 -4.59 -5.67 0.80
N GLY A 100 -4.03 -4.73 1.56
CA GLY A 100 -2.85 -3.97 1.18
C GLY A 100 -1.60 -4.83 1.19
N THR A 101 -0.69 -4.60 0.24
CA THR A 101 0.59 -5.29 0.17
C THR A 101 1.69 -4.32 -0.25
N VAL A 102 2.88 -4.47 0.33
CA VAL A 102 4.09 -3.80 -0.11
C VAL A 102 4.99 -4.82 -0.78
N PHE A 103 5.32 -4.58 -2.04
CA PHE A 103 6.38 -5.29 -2.75
C PHE A 103 7.73 -4.69 -2.42
N VAL A 104 8.70 -5.54 -2.08
CA VAL A 104 10.12 -5.17 -1.96
C VAL A 104 10.79 -5.48 -3.29
N VAL A 105 11.35 -4.46 -3.93
CA VAL A 105 11.87 -4.50 -5.30
C VAL A 105 13.37 -4.34 -5.29
N ASP A 106 14.08 -5.20 -6.01
CA ASP A 106 15.51 -5.05 -6.26
C ASP A 106 15.73 -3.90 -7.25
N ARG A 107 16.29 -2.79 -6.76
CA ARG A 107 16.52 -1.58 -7.56
C ARG A 107 17.51 -1.83 -8.69
N ASN A 108 18.52 -2.69 -8.48
CA ASN A 108 19.54 -2.95 -9.50
C ASN A 108 18.96 -3.76 -10.65
N VAL A 109 18.17 -4.79 -10.34
CA VAL A 109 17.45 -5.57 -11.37
C VAL A 109 16.50 -4.65 -12.15
N LEU A 110 15.77 -3.78 -11.45
CA LEU A 110 14.89 -2.81 -12.09
C LEU A 110 15.67 -1.84 -13.00
N ALA A 111 16.73 -1.22 -12.50
CA ALA A 111 17.58 -0.25 -13.22
C ALA A 111 18.31 -0.88 -14.42
N SER A 112 18.62 -2.17 -14.38
CA SER A 112 19.26 -2.88 -15.49
C SER A 112 18.37 -3.04 -16.72
N ARG A 113 17.05 -2.89 -16.55
CA ARG A 113 16.03 -3.14 -17.58
C ARG A 113 15.23 -1.89 -17.94
N TYR A 114 15.07 -0.99 -16.99
CA TYR A 114 14.21 0.17 -17.10
C TYR A 114 14.98 1.44 -16.74
N ARG A 115 14.66 2.52 -17.44
CA ARG A 115 15.16 3.83 -17.06
C ARG A 115 14.41 4.29 -15.80
N LEU A 116 15.14 4.40 -14.70
CA LEU A 116 14.63 4.97 -13.46
C LEU A 116 14.74 6.49 -13.51
N TYR A 117 13.62 7.16 -13.27
CA TYR A 117 13.54 8.59 -13.12
C TYR A 117 13.42 8.91 -11.64
N THR A 118 14.45 9.50 -11.06
CA THR A 118 14.37 10.05 -9.71
C THR A 118 13.60 11.36 -9.77
N ARG A 119 12.45 11.45 -9.11
CA ARG A 119 11.87 12.76 -8.80
C ARG A 119 12.60 13.32 -7.59
N CYS A 120 13.68 14.05 -7.82
CA CYS A 120 14.06 15.12 -6.90
C CYS A 120 13.19 16.32 -7.31
N ASN A 121 12.34 16.83 -6.41
CA ASN A 121 12.15 18.26 -6.15
C ASN A 121 10.81 18.57 -5.45
N GLY A 122 10.90 19.11 -4.23
CA GLY A 122 10.08 20.23 -3.76
C GLY A 122 8.59 20.00 -3.42
N PHE A 123 7.97 18.89 -3.84
CA PHE A 123 6.58 18.62 -3.49
C PHE A 123 6.47 17.73 -2.25
N GLU A 124 5.65 18.19 -1.31
CA GLU A 124 5.39 17.65 0.02
C GLU A 124 5.23 16.13 0.05
N PHE A 125 6.11 15.41 0.78
CA PHE A 125 5.96 14.15 1.54
C PHE A 125 4.80 13.14 1.27
N ARG A 126 4.12 13.13 0.12
CA ARG A 126 2.86 12.40 -0.08
C ARG A 126 2.83 11.48 -1.28
N GLU A 127 3.91 11.39 -2.06
CA GLU A 127 3.92 10.56 -3.27
C GLU A 127 4.95 9.44 -3.16
N GLU A 128 4.55 8.24 -3.55
CA GLU A 128 5.43 7.08 -3.67
C GLU A 128 6.45 7.24 -4.81
N ALA A 129 6.30 8.24 -5.68
CA ALA A 129 7.10 8.45 -6.87
C ALA A 129 8.50 9.04 -6.63
N GLU A 130 9.20 8.66 -5.55
CA GLU A 130 10.61 9.05 -5.37
C GLU A 130 11.47 8.53 -6.53
N GLU A 131 11.16 7.33 -6.99
CA GLU A 131 11.66 6.75 -8.23
C GLU A 131 10.49 6.22 -9.07
N ALA A 132 10.55 6.41 -10.39
CA ALA A 132 9.47 6.00 -11.28
C ALA A 132 10.00 5.38 -12.58
N VAL A 133 9.21 4.45 -13.13
CA VAL A 133 9.36 3.91 -14.48
C VAL A 133 8.15 4.35 -15.31
N TRP A 134 8.39 5.09 -16.40
CA TRP A 134 7.33 5.69 -17.24
C TRP A 134 6.79 4.72 -18.31
N GLN A 135 6.54 3.48 -17.89
CA GLN A 135 5.99 2.40 -18.69
C GLN A 135 5.62 1.23 -17.77
N ASP A 136 4.95 0.22 -18.30
CA ASP A 136 4.68 -1.02 -17.58
C ASP A 136 5.99 -1.75 -17.22
N VAL A 137 6.00 -2.35 -16.04
CA VAL A 137 7.14 -3.12 -15.51
C VAL A 137 6.75 -4.59 -15.42
N ARG A 138 7.52 -5.44 -16.10
CA ARG A 138 7.32 -6.89 -16.08
C ARG A 138 7.95 -7.47 -14.82
N LEU A 139 7.21 -8.30 -14.10
CA LEU A 139 7.74 -9.10 -13.01
C LEU A 139 8.67 -10.18 -13.57
N THR A 140 9.97 -9.97 -13.41
CA THR A 140 10.98 -10.95 -13.80
C THR A 140 11.60 -11.61 -12.58
N LYS A 141 12.20 -12.79 -12.76
CA LYS A 141 12.91 -13.49 -11.69
C LYS A 141 13.91 -12.55 -11.01
N GLY A 142 13.84 -12.46 -9.68
CA GLY A 142 14.71 -11.62 -8.86
C GLY A 142 14.32 -10.14 -8.79
N LEU A 143 13.27 -9.69 -9.50
CA LEU A 143 12.81 -8.30 -9.37
C LEU A 143 12.11 -8.07 -8.03
N ILE A 144 11.20 -8.97 -7.64
CA ILE A 144 10.54 -8.93 -6.33
C ILE A 144 11.35 -9.79 -5.37
N LEU A 145 11.86 -9.15 -4.32
CA LEU A 145 12.62 -9.79 -3.25
C LEU A 145 11.70 -10.35 -2.16
N ASP A 146 10.61 -9.63 -1.87
CA ASP A 146 9.63 -10.03 -0.85
C ASP A 146 8.27 -9.34 -1.07
N GLN A 147 7.23 -9.83 -0.38
CA GLN A 147 5.87 -9.27 -0.37
C GLN A 147 5.35 -9.24 1.06
N VAL A 148 5.12 -8.04 1.60
CA VAL A 148 4.65 -7.86 2.98
C VAL A 148 3.20 -7.41 2.97
N ARG A 149 2.31 -8.25 3.51
CA ARG A 149 0.88 -7.97 3.58
C ARG A 149 0.50 -7.15 4.81
N LEU A 150 -0.47 -6.24 4.63
CA LEU A 150 -1.10 -5.42 5.67
C LEU A 150 -2.40 -6.02 6.20
#